data_AF-A0A516PY49-F1
#
_entry.id   AF-A0A516PY49-F1
#
_cell.length_a   1.000
_cell.length_b   1.000
_cell.length_c   1.000
_cell.angle_alpha   90.00
_cell.angle_beta   90.00
_cell.angle_gamma   90.00
#
_symmetry.space_group_name_H-M   'P 1'
#
loop_
_entity.id
_entity.type
_entity.pdbx_description
1 polymer ?
#
loop_
_entity_poly.entity_id
_entity_poly.type
_entity_poly.pdbx_seq_one_letter_code
_entity_poly.pdbx_strand_id
1 'polypeptide(L)'
;MSGHRRAQRAGRPAQPGRAATAAHHPGAPDVAARADRLRQRRHRELASRRTDHGRPRRLLRRRRARLRSIRRTLRGRQGSGPRAGPIPYGIAVLPGHSFRPRAARPDRRRTEPRSTRRHDLRQEGTIVTHIAAASDRHRRFGGVIPPLVTPLTPAGDLDTDSLGRLIEHVFDGGASGVFLLGSTGEGTSFTIAEREQLIGAAVQHVAGRGPVLAGVLAPSTALAAELCRSSIDAGADALVAAAPFYVATHPVEVEQHYRLIAEVTGEIPLLAYDIPVRAGSKLPADVVLRLAEDTVIAGVKDSSGVITGLRKLILERERLGLTGFSILTGSENTADLCVLLGVDGIIPGLGNVEVATFVNIIELVRAGELEKAELEQQRLLTLMEVLGVPDQRRMSSSSASIGAVKGALQVLGVIDSVQVAPPLLPIEAAEIAGVREVLIRSGVLQVSS
;
A
#
# COMPACT_ATOMS: atom_id res chain seq x y z
N MET A 1 47.58 83.17 -14.70
CA MET A 1 47.89 82.03 -13.82
C MET A 1 46.68 81.11 -13.79
N SER A 2 46.92 79.79 -13.95
CA SER A 2 45.99 78.68 -13.68
C SER A 2 44.70 78.57 -14.54
N GLY A 3 44.51 77.40 -15.16
CA GLY A 3 43.17 76.78 -15.18
C GLY A 3 42.52 76.45 -16.52
N HIS A 4 42.78 75.23 -16.97
CA HIS A 4 41.88 74.31 -17.72
C HIS A 4 41.59 74.43 -19.22
N ARG A 5 41.47 73.22 -19.77
CA ARG A 5 41.60 72.79 -21.17
C ARG A 5 40.27 72.88 -21.95
N ARG A 6 40.42 73.37 -23.19
CA ARG A 6 39.63 73.14 -24.42
C ARG A 6 39.21 71.67 -24.63
N ALA A 7 38.27 71.29 -25.50
CA ALA A 7 37.18 71.91 -26.29
C ALA A 7 36.56 70.73 -27.10
N GLN A 8 35.24 70.54 -27.10
CA GLN A 8 34.26 70.89 -28.15
C GLN A 8 34.08 69.96 -29.38
N ARG A 9 32.79 69.91 -29.77
CA ARG A 9 32.13 69.70 -31.09
C ARG A 9 31.77 68.25 -31.45
N ALA A 10 30.51 67.85 -31.59
CA ALA A 10 29.30 68.38 -32.27
C ALA A 10 29.32 68.22 -33.80
N GLY A 11 28.40 67.39 -34.32
CA GLY A 11 28.08 67.19 -35.74
C GLY A 11 26.67 66.59 -35.90
N ARG A 12 25.88 67.18 -36.81
CA ARG A 12 24.42 67.11 -36.99
C ARG A 12 23.95 65.99 -37.97
N PRO A 13 22.62 65.76 -38.13
CA PRO A 13 22.00 64.59 -38.79
C PRO A 13 21.49 64.82 -40.23
N ALA A 14 21.10 63.75 -40.96
CA ALA A 14 20.22 63.78 -42.14
C ALA A 14 19.61 62.39 -42.51
N GLN A 15 18.39 62.38 -43.06
CA GLN A 15 17.49 61.25 -43.42
C GLN A 15 17.64 60.75 -44.90
N PRO A 16 16.64 60.11 -45.58
CA PRO A 16 16.34 58.67 -45.68
C PRO A 16 16.34 58.11 -47.14
N GLY A 17 16.27 56.78 -47.36
CA GLY A 17 15.94 56.26 -48.70
C GLY A 17 16.12 54.75 -49.00
N ARG A 18 14.97 54.10 -49.26
CA ARG A 18 14.62 53.05 -50.25
C ARG A 18 15.16 51.59 -50.21
N ALA A 19 14.15 50.72 -50.32
CA ALA A 19 14.03 49.28 -50.52
C ALA A 19 14.94 48.57 -51.56
N ALA A 20 15.24 47.29 -51.27
CA ALA A 20 15.43 46.23 -52.25
C ALA A 20 15.04 44.85 -51.65
N THR A 21 14.57 43.97 -52.53
CA THR A 21 13.83 42.72 -52.31
C THR A 21 14.69 41.44 -52.23
N ALA A 22 14.12 40.45 -51.50
CA ALA A 22 14.14 38.99 -51.70
C ALA A 22 15.44 38.16 -51.54
N ALA A 23 15.40 37.22 -50.59
CA ALA A 23 15.83 35.83 -50.77
C ALA A 23 15.16 34.89 -49.74
N HIS A 24 14.67 33.76 -50.24
CA HIS A 24 14.04 32.64 -49.51
C HIS A 24 15.03 31.86 -48.63
N HIS A 25 14.58 31.40 -47.47
CA HIS A 25 15.05 30.15 -46.85
C HIS A 25 13.86 29.38 -46.23
N PRO A 26 13.68 28.08 -46.52
CA PRO A 26 12.58 27.28 -46.01
C PRO A 26 12.98 26.49 -44.75
N GLY A 27 12.01 26.22 -43.86
CA GLY A 27 12.08 25.03 -42.99
C GLY A 27 11.95 25.25 -41.49
N ALA A 28 10.73 25.47 -41.01
CA ALA A 28 10.30 25.01 -39.68
C ALA A 28 8.82 24.58 -39.78
N PRO A 29 8.44 23.33 -39.44
CA PRO A 29 7.06 22.88 -39.59
C PRO A 29 6.17 23.48 -38.49
N ASP A 30 5.12 24.16 -38.94
CA ASP A 30 4.05 24.74 -38.12
C ASP A 30 3.38 23.67 -37.25
N VAL A 31 3.59 23.78 -35.94
CA VAL A 31 3.11 22.84 -34.90
C VAL A 31 1.58 22.75 -34.91
N ALA A 32 0.89 23.82 -35.33
CA ALA A 32 -0.57 23.84 -35.45
C ALA A 32 -1.06 22.90 -36.56
N ALA A 33 -0.37 22.86 -37.70
CA ALA A 33 -0.73 22.01 -38.84
C ALA A 33 -0.47 20.51 -38.57
N ARG A 34 0.39 20.17 -37.60
CA ARG A 34 0.62 18.77 -37.17
C ARG A 34 -0.46 18.29 -36.20
N ALA A 35 -0.93 19.17 -35.32
CA ALA A 35 -2.02 18.88 -34.39
C ALA A 35 -3.35 18.62 -35.12
N ASP A 36 -3.67 19.40 -36.16
CA ASP A 36 -4.89 19.21 -36.93
C ASP A 36 -4.91 17.92 -37.75
N ARG A 37 -3.76 17.52 -38.31
CA ARG A 37 -3.63 16.23 -39.02
C ARG A 37 -3.83 15.03 -38.09
N LEU A 38 -3.37 15.12 -36.84
CA LEU A 38 -3.58 14.06 -35.85
C LEU A 38 -5.04 13.97 -35.39
N ARG A 39 -5.75 15.10 -35.23
CA ARG A 39 -7.18 15.12 -34.93
C ARG A 39 -8.01 14.52 -36.05
N GLN A 40 -7.72 14.87 -37.30
CA GLN A 40 -8.44 14.33 -38.47
C GLN A 40 -8.18 12.82 -38.66
N ARG A 41 -6.98 12.32 -38.33
CA ARG A 41 -6.64 10.88 -38.40
C ARG A 41 -7.40 10.06 -37.34
N ARG A 42 -7.50 10.57 -36.11
CA ARG A 42 -8.32 9.95 -35.04
C ARG A 42 -9.81 9.91 -35.38
N HIS A 43 -10.34 10.94 -36.01
CA HIS A 43 -11.74 10.97 -36.42
C HIS A 43 -12.07 9.93 -37.50
N ARG A 44 -11.12 9.68 -38.43
CA ARG A 44 -11.28 8.64 -39.46
C ARG A 44 -11.15 7.21 -38.91
N GLU A 45 -10.26 6.98 -37.94
CA GLU A 45 -10.14 5.67 -37.26
C GLU A 45 -11.35 5.34 -36.36
N LEU A 46 -11.98 6.35 -35.75
CA LEU A 46 -13.21 6.15 -34.98
C LEU A 46 -14.44 5.91 -35.87
N ALA A 47 -14.43 6.42 -37.10
CA ALA A 47 -15.47 6.17 -38.09
C ALA A 47 -15.37 4.76 -38.73
N SER A 48 -14.16 4.23 -38.93
CA SER A 48 -13.95 2.89 -39.50
C SER A 48 -14.23 1.74 -38.53
N ARG A 49 -14.22 2.00 -37.22
CA ARG A 49 -14.57 1.01 -36.18
C ARG A 49 -16.07 0.82 -35.95
N ARG A 50 -16.94 1.57 -36.66
CA ARG A 50 -18.41 1.49 -36.55
C ARG A 50 -19.08 0.54 -37.55
N THR A 51 -18.32 -0.11 -38.41
CA THR A 51 -18.85 -1.05 -39.42
C THR A 51 -18.20 -2.42 -39.33
N ASP A 52 -18.25 -3.04 -38.16
CA ASP A 52 -18.20 -4.51 -38.08
C ASP A 52 -18.79 -4.96 -36.75
N HIS A 53 -19.32 -6.17 -36.68
CA HIS A 53 -20.02 -6.87 -35.58
C HIS A 53 -21.50 -7.18 -35.88
N GLY A 54 -21.67 -8.07 -36.87
CA GLY A 54 -22.73 -9.07 -36.85
C GLY A 54 -22.63 -9.97 -35.60
N ARG A 55 -23.79 -10.25 -35.00
CA ARG A 55 -23.95 -11.06 -33.76
C ARG A 55 -23.62 -12.55 -33.95
N PRO A 56 -23.65 -13.34 -32.85
CA PRO A 56 -24.75 -14.31 -32.77
C PRO A 56 -25.57 -14.27 -31.48
N ARG A 57 -26.87 -14.05 -31.69
CA ARG A 57 -28.00 -14.25 -30.77
C ARG A 57 -28.14 -15.73 -30.38
N ARG A 58 -27.42 -16.25 -29.38
CA ARG A 58 -27.76 -17.56 -28.77
C ARG A 58 -27.71 -17.61 -27.23
N LEU A 59 -27.07 -16.65 -26.54
CA LEU A 59 -27.00 -16.63 -25.07
C LEU A 59 -28.16 -15.91 -24.36
N LEU A 60 -28.91 -15.05 -25.05
CA LEU A 60 -30.00 -14.26 -24.45
C LEU A 60 -31.35 -15.01 -24.33
N ARG A 61 -31.50 -16.19 -24.96
CA ARG A 61 -32.71 -17.01 -24.84
C ARG A 61 -32.72 -17.91 -23.60
N ARG A 62 -31.55 -18.31 -23.07
CA ARG A 62 -31.45 -19.16 -21.86
C ARG A 62 -31.60 -18.40 -20.54
N ARG A 63 -31.24 -17.10 -20.50
CA ARG A 63 -31.42 -16.25 -19.30
C ARG A 63 -32.88 -15.85 -19.01
N ARG A 64 -33.76 -15.81 -20.03
CA ARG A 64 -35.18 -15.43 -19.84
C ARG A 64 -36.08 -16.57 -19.33
N ALA A 65 -35.65 -17.82 -19.40
CA ALA A 65 -36.40 -18.97 -18.85
C ALA A 65 -36.18 -19.15 -17.34
N ARG A 66 -35.00 -18.81 -16.81
CA ARG A 66 -34.64 -18.99 -15.38
C ARG A 66 -35.22 -17.93 -14.45
N LEU A 67 -35.59 -16.75 -14.97
CA LEU A 67 -36.18 -15.65 -14.21
C LEU A 67 -37.72 -15.77 -14.03
N ARG A 68 -38.38 -16.71 -14.72
CA ARG A 68 -39.81 -16.97 -14.55
C ARG A 68 -40.13 -17.98 -13.44
N SER A 69 -39.18 -18.83 -13.01
CA SER A 69 -39.40 -19.75 -11.88
C SER A 69 -39.21 -19.09 -10.51
N ILE A 70 -38.30 -18.12 -10.39
CA ILE A 70 -37.99 -17.44 -9.11
C ILE A 70 -39.13 -16.48 -8.68
N ARG A 71 -39.88 -15.91 -9.63
CA ARG A 71 -41.03 -15.03 -9.33
C ARG A 71 -42.28 -15.77 -8.81
N ARG A 72 -42.33 -17.09 -8.88
CA ARG A 72 -43.49 -17.89 -8.44
C ARG A 72 -43.38 -18.35 -6.98
N THR A 73 -42.18 -18.32 -6.39
CA THR A 73 -41.91 -18.77 -5.01
C THR A 73 -41.99 -17.64 -3.97
N LEU A 74 -42.09 -16.38 -4.39
CA LEU A 74 -42.07 -15.20 -3.50
C LEU A 74 -43.43 -14.51 -3.33
N ARG A 75 -44.53 -15.14 -3.76
CA ARG A 75 -45.92 -14.64 -3.58
C ARG A 75 -46.73 -15.40 -2.53
N GLY A 76 -46.06 -16.11 -1.63
CA GLY A 76 -46.71 -16.90 -0.57
C GLY A 76 -46.13 -16.63 0.81
N ARG A 77 -46.11 -15.37 1.25
CA ARG A 77 -45.98 -14.97 2.67
C ARG A 77 -46.09 -13.44 2.77
N GLN A 78 -47.32 -12.95 2.88
CA GLN A 78 -47.59 -11.63 3.46
C GLN A 78 -48.48 -11.85 4.69
N GLY A 79 -47.96 -11.43 5.84
CA GLY A 79 -48.65 -11.33 7.12
C GLY A 79 -48.15 -10.07 7.82
N SER A 80 -49.08 -9.34 8.43
CA SER A 80 -49.12 -7.92 8.81
C SER A 80 -48.32 -7.46 10.04
N GLY A 81 -47.59 -6.33 9.88
CA GLY A 81 -47.41 -5.18 10.81
C GLY A 81 -46.63 -5.31 12.13
N PRO A 82 -46.27 -4.20 12.85
CA PRO A 82 -46.26 -2.76 12.47
C PRO A 82 -44.88 -2.05 12.71
N ARG A 83 -44.82 -0.76 12.32
CA ARG A 83 -43.67 0.17 12.32
C ARG A 83 -43.19 0.57 13.73
N ALA A 84 -41.88 0.76 13.91
CA ALA A 84 -41.28 1.53 15.00
C ALA A 84 -40.01 2.28 14.52
N GLY A 85 -39.83 3.53 15.00
CA GLY A 85 -38.80 4.49 14.61
C GLY A 85 -37.39 4.23 15.19
N PRO A 86 -36.45 5.18 15.03
CA PRO A 86 -35.03 4.93 15.20
C PRO A 86 -34.61 4.99 16.67
N ILE A 87 -33.80 4.03 17.11
CA ILE A 87 -33.17 4.05 18.44
C ILE A 87 -31.64 4.16 18.26
N PRO A 88 -30.98 5.12 18.93
CA PRO A 88 -29.53 5.32 18.85
C PRO A 88 -28.77 4.34 19.76
N TYR A 89 -27.56 3.94 19.33
CA TYR A 89 -26.62 3.18 20.15
C TYR A 89 -25.94 4.10 21.17
N GLY A 90 -26.30 3.95 22.43
CA GLY A 90 -25.56 4.44 23.60
C GLY A 90 -25.20 3.27 24.51
N ILE A 91 -23.91 3.11 24.77
CA ILE A 91 -23.35 2.12 25.70
C ILE A 91 -23.70 2.56 27.13
N ALA A 92 -24.39 1.71 27.88
CA ALA A 92 -24.58 1.84 29.32
C ALA A 92 -24.10 0.56 30.02
N VAL A 93 -23.07 0.70 30.86
CA VAL A 93 -22.57 -0.31 31.79
C VAL A 93 -23.30 -0.15 33.12
N LEU A 94 -23.92 -1.21 33.65
CA LEU A 94 -24.21 -1.36 35.09
C LEU A 94 -24.33 -2.86 35.48
N PRO A 95 -24.17 -3.22 36.78
CA PRO A 95 -23.40 -4.40 37.20
C PRO A 95 -24.21 -5.57 37.81
N GLY A 96 -23.56 -6.74 37.77
CA GLY A 96 -23.48 -7.71 38.88
C GLY A 96 -24.75 -8.38 39.40
N HIS A 97 -24.97 -9.65 39.02
CA HIS A 97 -25.66 -10.61 39.88
C HIS A 97 -25.02 -12.00 39.80
N SER A 98 -24.69 -12.50 40.99
CA SER A 98 -24.04 -13.75 41.31
C SER A 98 -25.00 -14.94 41.23
N PHE A 99 -24.59 -15.99 40.50
CA PHE A 99 -25.34 -17.23 40.38
C PHE A 99 -24.70 -18.32 41.27
N ARG A 100 -25.42 -18.77 42.31
CA ARG A 100 -25.05 -19.93 43.15
C ARG A 100 -25.68 -21.21 42.56
N PRO A 101 -24.92 -22.31 42.37
CA PRO A 101 -25.51 -23.59 42.02
C PRO A 101 -25.93 -24.40 43.27
N ARG A 102 -27.07 -25.08 43.13
CA ARG A 102 -27.68 -26.00 44.11
C ARG A 102 -26.89 -27.32 44.23
N ALA A 103 -26.78 -27.82 45.46
CA ALA A 103 -26.14 -29.07 45.83
C ALA A 103 -26.93 -30.32 45.37
N ALA A 104 -26.19 -31.35 44.92
CA ALA A 104 -26.68 -32.71 44.74
C ALA A 104 -25.92 -33.67 45.68
N ARG A 105 -26.65 -34.65 46.24
CA ARG A 105 -26.25 -35.59 47.29
C ARG A 105 -25.22 -36.64 46.81
N PRO A 106 -24.43 -37.24 47.72
CA PRO A 106 -23.39 -38.20 47.34
C PRO A 106 -23.93 -39.64 47.31
N ASP A 107 -23.54 -40.41 46.29
CA ASP A 107 -23.62 -41.87 46.32
C ASP A 107 -22.21 -42.45 46.45
N ARG A 108 -22.04 -43.37 47.39
CA ARG A 108 -20.78 -44.03 47.75
C ARG A 108 -20.77 -45.42 47.13
N ARG A 109 -19.91 -45.66 46.14
CA ARG A 109 -19.31 -46.99 45.93
C ARG A 109 -17.84 -46.87 45.53
N ARG A 110 -16.98 -47.34 46.43
CA ARG A 110 -15.55 -47.62 46.25
C ARG A 110 -15.37 -48.79 45.27
N THR A 111 -14.54 -48.61 44.26
CA THR A 111 -13.71 -49.69 43.66
C THR A 111 -12.35 -49.10 43.28
N GLU A 112 -11.29 -49.89 43.46
CA GLU A 112 -9.87 -49.51 43.48
C GLU A 112 -9.28 -49.05 42.13
N PRO A 113 -8.13 -48.34 42.13
CA PRO A 113 -7.59 -47.76 40.90
C PRO A 113 -6.84 -48.81 40.08
N ARG A 114 -7.37 -49.11 38.89
CA ARG A 114 -6.59 -49.75 37.81
C ARG A 114 -5.65 -48.72 37.20
N SER A 115 -4.37 -49.07 37.16
CA SER A 115 -3.30 -48.35 36.46
C SER A 115 -3.68 -48.05 35.01
N THR A 116 -4.01 -46.80 34.71
CA THR A 116 -4.09 -46.32 33.33
C THR A 116 -2.73 -45.82 32.91
N ARG A 117 -2.14 -46.52 31.94
CA ARG A 117 -0.98 -46.06 31.18
C ARG A 117 -1.27 -44.63 30.71
N ARG A 118 -0.42 -43.69 31.12
CA ARG A 118 -0.36 -42.37 30.49
C ARG A 118 0.00 -42.60 29.03
N HIS A 119 -0.94 -42.34 28.13
CA HIS A 119 -0.59 -42.06 26.75
C HIS A 119 0.19 -40.75 26.76
N ASP A 120 1.51 -40.88 26.60
CA ASP A 120 2.44 -39.78 26.41
C ASP A 120 2.09 -39.15 25.04
N LEU A 121 1.25 -38.11 25.05
CA LEU A 121 1.00 -37.28 23.88
C LEU A 121 2.16 -36.30 23.74
N ARG A 122 3.34 -36.82 23.39
CA ARG A 122 4.38 -36.00 22.78
C ARG A 122 4.04 -35.82 21.30
N GLN A 123 3.14 -34.87 21.01
CA GLN A 123 3.11 -34.19 19.71
C GLN A 123 3.94 -32.90 19.80
N GLU A 124 5.18 -33.02 20.24
CA GLU A 124 6.19 -31.97 20.04
C GLU A 124 6.71 -32.15 18.61
N GLY A 125 6.12 -31.45 17.63
CA GLY A 125 6.71 -31.42 16.28
C GLY A 125 5.81 -30.98 15.13
N THR A 126 4.48 -31.10 15.23
CA THR A 126 3.59 -30.95 14.05
C THR A 126 3.42 -29.50 13.57
N ILE A 127 3.46 -28.52 14.48
CA ILE A 127 3.30 -27.09 14.11
C ILE A 127 4.56 -26.59 13.37
N VAL A 128 5.75 -26.97 13.86
CA VAL A 128 7.04 -26.53 13.30
C VAL A 128 7.29 -27.14 11.92
N THR A 129 6.80 -28.36 11.65
CA THR A 129 7.03 -29.03 10.35
C THR A 129 6.32 -28.37 9.16
N HIS A 130 5.17 -27.72 9.37
CA HIS A 130 4.49 -26.99 8.29
C HIS A 130 5.17 -25.65 7.97
N ILE A 131 5.87 -25.05 8.95
CA ILE A 131 6.60 -23.79 8.79
C ILE A 131 7.85 -24.02 7.92
N ALA A 132 8.59 -25.11 8.14
CA ALA A 132 9.79 -25.45 7.37
C ALA A 132 9.50 -25.95 5.94
N ALA A 133 8.29 -26.45 5.67
CA ALA A 133 7.92 -27.03 4.37
C ALA A 133 7.40 -26.01 3.34
N ALA A 134 7.21 -24.74 3.72
CA ALA A 134 6.90 -23.67 2.77
C ALA A 134 8.16 -23.34 1.95
N SER A 135 8.48 -24.21 0.98
CA SER A 135 9.53 -24.00 0.01
C SER A 135 9.31 -22.66 -0.71
N ASP A 136 10.31 -21.79 -0.61
CA ASP A 136 10.42 -20.43 -1.17
C ASP A 136 10.19 -20.33 -2.70
N ARG A 137 10.02 -21.47 -3.39
CA ARG A 137 10.10 -21.58 -4.85
C ARG A 137 8.80 -21.31 -5.63
N HIS A 138 7.74 -20.78 -5.01
CA HIS A 138 6.45 -20.59 -5.71
C HIS A 138 5.74 -19.24 -5.46
N ARG A 139 6.32 -18.30 -4.69
CA ARG A 139 5.62 -17.07 -4.28
C ARG A 139 6.21 -15.84 -4.98
N ARG A 140 5.37 -14.99 -5.57
CA ARG A 140 5.78 -13.85 -6.42
C ARG A 140 6.29 -12.66 -5.60
N PHE A 141 5.77 -12.48 -4.39
CA PHE A 141 6.18 -11.46 -3.42
C PHE A 141 6.31 -12.07 -2.02
N GLY A 142 7.37 -11.72 -1.30
CA GLY A 142 7.62 -12.19 0.05
C GLY A 142 8.80 -11.46 0.70
N GLY A 143 9.15 -11.85 1.93
CA GLY A 143 10.20 -11.19 2.70
C GLY A 143 9.77 -9.82 3.25
N VAL A 144 10.69 -8.86 3.33
CA VAL A 144 10.40 -7.51 3.85
C VAL A 144 10.45 -6.50 2.70
N ILE A 145 9.33 -5.82 2.45
CA ILE A 145 9.21 -4.84 1.37
C ILE A 145 8.74 -3.51 1.99
N PRO A 146 9.63 -2.62 2.46
CA PRO A 146 9.22 -1.38 3.12
C PRO A 146 8.39 -0.46 2.19
N PRO A 147 7.27 0.12 2.67
CA PRO A 147 6.58 1.20 1.99
C PRO A 147 7.38 2.49 2.19
N LEU A 148 8.27 2.83 1.26
CA LEU A 148 9.20 3.93 1.43
C LEU A 148 8.48 5.25 1.64
N VAL A 149 8.96 6.07 2.59
CA VAL A 149 8.62 7.49 2.63
C VAL A 149 9.11 8.16 1.35
N THR A 150 8.51 9.28 0.96
CA THR A 150 8.98 10.06 -0.19
C THR A 150 9.85 11.21 0.30
N PRO A 151 11.19 11.18 0.13
CA PRO A 151 12.04 12.28 0.57
C PRO A 151 11.72 13.56 -0.21
N LEU A 152 11.64 14.68 0.50
CA LEU A 152 11.34 16.00 -0.07
C LEU A 152 12.38 17.00 0.40
N THR A 153 12.78 17.91 -0.49
CA THR A 153 13.60 19.05 -0.11
C THR A 153 12.85 19.97 0.86
N PRO A 154 13.52 20.89 1.58
CA PRO A 154 12.83 21.89 2.41
C PRO A 154 11.83 22.76 1.63
N ALA A 155 11.99 22.87 0.31
CA ALA A 155 11.05 23.58 -0.57
C ALA A 155 9.82 22.75 -0.95
N GLY A 156 9.84 21.43 -0.67
CA GLY A 156 8.76 20.50 -0.99
C GLY A 156 8.91 19.77 -2.33
N ASP A 157 10.02 19.98 -3.04
CA ASP A 157 10.34 19.25 -4.27
C ASP A 157 10.79 17.81 -3.96
N LEU A 158 10.65 16.90 -4.92
CA LEU A 158 11.17 15.53 -4.78
C LEU A 158 12.70 15.53 -4.60
N ASP A 159 13.18 14.87 -3.56
CA ASP A 159 14.60 14.68 -3.28
C ASP A 159 15.04 13.26 -3.68
N THR A 160 15.45 13.12 -4.94
CA THR A 160 15.87 11.84 -5.51
C THR A 160 17.20 11.34 -4.97
N ASP A 161 18.06 12.24 -4.47
CA ASP A 161 19.36 11.86 -3.91
C ASP A 161 19.18 11.22 -2.53
N SER A 162 18.33 11.82 -1.67
CA SER A 162 17.90 11.19 -0.42
C SER A 162 17.13 9.88 -0.68
N LEU A 163 16.34 9.79 -1.75
CA LEU A 163 15.67 8.54 -2.12
C LEU A 163 16.69 7.44 -2.45
N GLY A 164 17.75 7.77 -3.21
CA GLY A 164 18.83 6.83 -3.50
C GLY A 164 19.48 6.29 -2.22
N ARG A 165 19.82 7.18 -1.28
CA ARG A 165 20.38 6.77 0.03
C ARG A 165 19.41 5.93 0.85
N LEU A 166 18.12 6.27 0.85
CA LEU A 166 17.09 5.49 1.52
C LEU A 166 16.97 4.08 0.91
N ILE A 167 17.05 3.95 -0.41
CA ILE A 167 17.04 2.65 -1.09
C ILE A 167 18.25 1.82 -0.69
N GLU A 168 19.46 2.39 -0.71
CA GLU A 168 20.66 1.68 -0.22
C GLU A 168 20.48 1.22 1.23
N HIS A 169 20.05 2.13 2.11
CA HIS A 169 19.82 1.85 3.53
C HIS A 169 18.90 0.66 3.77
N VAL A 170 17.76 0.57 3.06
CA VAL A 170 16.82 -0.54 3.26
C VAL A 170 17.33 -1.85 2.66
N PHE A 171 18.05 -1.82 1.53
CA PHE A 171 18.63 -3.03 0.93
C PHE A 171 19.80 -3.56 1.76
N ASP A 172 20.65 -2.68 2.31
CA ASP A 172 21.70 -3.06 3.26
C ASP A 172 21.12 -3.71 4.52
N GLY A 173 19.91 -3.29 4.93
CA GLY A 173 19.15 -3.91 6.00
C GLY A 173 18.45 -5.24 5.64
N GLY A 174 18.55 -5.71 4.40
CA GLY A 174 17.99 -6.98 3.94
C GLY A 174 16.60 -6.90 3.28
N ALA A 175 16.20 -5.73 2.76
CA ALA A 175 14.92 -5.60 2.06
C ALA A 175 14.87 -6.50 0.82
N SER A 176 13.72 -7.14 0.60
CA SER A 176 13.45 -8.00 -0.55
C SER A 176 12.89 -7.23 -1.75
N GLY A 177 12.62 -5.94 -1.60
CA GLY A 177 12.04 -5.02 -2.59
C GLY A 177 11.62 -3.72 -1.91
N VAL A 178 11.07 -2.79 -2.68
CA VAL A 178 10.58 -1.50 -2.16
C VAL A 178 9.17 -1.20 -2.65
N PHE A 179 8.37 -0.53 -1.84
CA PHE A 179 7.02 -0.11 -2.19
C PHE A 179 6.88 1.41 -2.13
N LEU A 180 6.75 2.06 -3.27
CA LEU A 180 6.59 3.50 -3.40
C LEU A 180 5.12 3.89 -3.42
N LEU A 181 4.84 5.15 -3.08
CA LEU A 181 3.50 5.74 -3.23
C LEU A 181 2.41 4.95 -2.48
N GLY A 182 2.78 4.24 -1.41
CA GLY A 182 1.86 3.73 -0.41
C GLY A 182 1.38 4.85 0.54
N SER A 183 0.67 4.48 1.60
CA SER A 183 0.24 5.45 2.63
C SER A 183 1.43 6.16 3.30
N THR A 184 2.47 5.40 3.67
CA THR A 184 3.72 5.92 4.26
C THR A 184 4.50 6.78 3.26
N GLY A 185 4.44 6.42 1.98
CA GLY A 185 5.05 7.18 0.88
C GLY A 185 4.22 8.37 0.40
N GLU A 186 3.19 8.78 1.13
CA GLU A 186 2.37 9.96 0.82
C GLU A 186 1.74 9.88 -0.58
N GLY A 187 1.41 8.67 -1.03
CA GLY A 187 1.04 8.38 -2.41
C GLY A 187 -0.27 8.99 -2.91
N THR A 188 -0.99 9.80 -2.13
CA THR A 188 -2.14 10.60 -2.59
C THR A 188 -1.80 12.08 -2.79
N SER A 189 -0.57 12.49 -2.49
CA SER A 189 -0.18 13.90 -2.45
C SER A 189 0.54 14.38 -3.71
N PHE A 190 0.93 13.47 -4.61
CA PHE A 190 1.76 13.77 -5.77
C PHE A 190 0.98 13.69 -7.09
N THR A 191 1.31 14.60 -8.00
CA THR A 191 0.85 14.62 -9.39
C THR A 191 1.38 13.41 -10.17
N ILE A 192 0.79 13.11 -11.32
CA ILE A 192 1.24 12.01 -12.18
C ILE A 192 2.72 12.15 -12.56
N ALA A 193 3.16 13.35 -12.97
CA ALA A 193 4.55 13.58 -13.37
C ALA A 193 5.54 13.36 -12.22
N GLU A 194 5.22 13.81 -11.00
CA GLU A 194 6.05 13.56 -9.81
C GLU A 194 6.12 12.07 -9.47
N ARG A 195 5.01 11.33 -9.63
CA ARG A 195 5.01 9.87 -9.44
C ARG A 195 5.92 9.17 -10.45
N GLU A 196 5.85 9.56 -11.72
CA GLU A 196 6.69 8.99 -12.79
C GLU A 196 8.16 9.25 -12.51
N GLN A 197 8.51 10.48 -12.09
CA GLN A 197 9.87 10.82 -11.68
C GLN A 197 10.31 9.96 -10.49
N LEU A 198 9.47 9.81 -9.46
CA LEU A 198 9.78 9.04 -8.27
C LEU A 198 10.00 7.54 -8.57
N ILE A 199 9.10 6.95 -9.36
CA ILE A 199 9.20 5.54 -9.77
C ILE A 199 10.44 5.34 -10.64
N GLY A 200 10.67 6.20 -11.64
CA GLY A 200 11.83 6.10 -12.52
C GLY A 200 13.15 6.21 -11.75
N ALA A 201 13.26 7.15 -10.82
CA ALA A 201 14.44 7.29 -9.96
C ALA A 201 14.65 6.05 -9.08
N ALA A 202 13.60 5.53 -8.47
CA ALA A 202 13.69 4.33 -7.65
C ALA A 202 14.10 3.09 -8.47
N VAL A 203 13.54 2.88 -9.66
CA VAL A 203 13.94 1.78 -10.56
C VAL A 203 15.44 1.85 -10.87
N GLN A 204 15.96 3.04 -11.14
CA GLN A 204 17.39 3.26 -11.38
C GLN A 204 18.24 2.91 -10.16
N HIS A 205 17.86 3.39 -8.96
CA HIS A 205 18.60 3.11 -7.73
C HIS A 205 18.50 1.65 -7.28
N VAL A 206 17.32 1.02 -7.40
CA VAL A 206 17.14 -0.39 -7.06
C VAL A 206 17.99 -1.30 -7.95
N ALA A 207 18.16 -0.95 -9.22
CA ALA A 207 19.07 -1.61 -10.16
C ALA A 207 18.89 -3.15 -10.22
N GLY A 208 17.64 -3.62 -10.12
CA GLY A 208 17.28 -5.04 -10.22
C GLY A 208 17.53 -5.88 -8.97
N ARG A 209 17.91 -5.29 -7.82
CA ARG A 209 18.11 -6.03 -6.55
C ARG A 209 16.82 -6.59 -5.94
N GLY A 210 15.67 -6.05 -6.33
CA GLY A 210 14.34 -6.50 -5.93
C GLY A 210 13.26 -5.76 -6.73
N PRO A 211 11.97 -6.12 -6.58
CA PRO A 211 10.90 -5.46 -7.29
C PRO A 211 10.60 -4.06 -6.72
N VAL A 212 10.27 -3.13 -7.60
CA VAL A 212 9.69 -1.82 -7.29
C VAL A 212 8.17 -1.90 -7.42
N LEU A 213 7.49 -1.90 -6.28
CA LEU A 213 6.03 -1.82 -6.20
C LEU A 213 5.60 -0.35 -6.24
N ALA A 214 4.56 -0.02 -7.00
CA ALA A 214 4.00 1.33 -7.04
C ALA A 214 2.53 1.37 -6.59
N GLY A 215 2.23 2.33 -5.71
CA GLY A 215 0.88 2.49 -5.16
C GLY A 215 -0.07 3.17 -6.14
N VAL A 216 -1.24 2.57 -6.32
CA VAL A 216 -2.36 3.08 -7.11
C VAL A 216 -3.50 3.43 -6.15
N LEU A 217 -3.40 4.62 -5.56
CA LEU A 217 -4.34 5.10 -4.54
C LEU A 217 -5.27 6.14 -5.16
N ALA A 218 -6.42 5.72 -5.69
CA ALA A 218 -7.34 6.60 -6.39
C ALA A 218 -8.80 6.43 -5.93
N PRO A 219 -9.60 7.51 -5.93
CA PRO A 219 -10.99 7.45 -5.48
C PRO A 219 -11.94 6.80 -6.49
N SER A 220 -11.48 6.48 -7.71
CA SER A 220 -12.31 5.85 -8.75
C SER A 220 -11.49 4.96 -9.69
N THR A 221 -12.17 4.04 -10.38
CA THR A 221 -11.55 3.11 -11.34
C THR A 221 -10.86 3.82 -12.51
N ALA A 222 -11.44 4.89 -13.04
CA ALA A 222 -10.84 5.59 -14.18
C ALA A 222 -9.50 6.24 -13.81
N LEU A 223 -9.43 6.87 -12.64
CA LEU A 223 -8.20 7.46 -12.11
C LEU A 223 -7.19 6.37 -11.72
N ALA A 224 -7.64 5.28 -11.11
CA ALA A 224 -6.77 4.14 -10.81
C ALA A 224 -6.13 3.58 -12.09
N ALA A 225 -6.92 3.40 -13.16
CA ALA A 225 -6.42 2.95 -14.45
C ALA A 225 -5.39 3.90 -15.07
N GLU A 226 -5.54 5.21 -14.89
CA GLU A 226 -4.55 6.21 -15.33
C GLU A 226 -3.24 6.08 -14.54
N LEU A 227 -3.33 5.97 -13.22
CA LEU A 227 -2.16 5.73 -12.37
C LEU A 227 -1.47 4.40 -12.70
N CYS A 228 -2.22 3.33 -13.01
CA CYS A 228 -1.64 2.07 -13.43
C CYS A 228 -0.77 2.26 -14.67
N ARG A 229 -1.29 2.88 -15.74
CA ARG A 229 -0.53 3.09 -16.98
C ARG A 229 0.73 3.89 -16.75
N SER A 230 0.59 5.03 -16.07
CA SER A 230 1.72 5.92 -15.75
C SER A 230 2.80 5.20 -14.94
N SER A 231 2.41 4.40 -13.94
CA SER A 231 3.37 3.65 -13.10
C SER A 231 4.08 2.55 -13.89
N ILE A 232 3.39 1.89 -14.82
CA ILE A 232 3.97 0.89 -15.72
C ILE A 232 4.94 1.54 -16.70
N ASP A 233 4.54 2.66 -17.32
CA ASP A 233 5.38 3.42 -18.25
C ASP A 233 6.65 3.95 -17.56
N ALA A 234 6.57 4.26 -16.26
CA ALA A 234 7.71 4.65 -15.43
C ALA A 234 8.59 3.47 -14.95
N GLY A 235 8.19 2.22 -15.21
CA GLY A 235 8.99 1.02 -14.96
C GLY A 235 8.68 0.26 -13.66
N ALA A 236 7.51 0.46 -13.04
CA ALA A 236 7.12 -0.33 -11.87
C ALA A 236 6.97 -1.83 -12.21
N ASP A 237 7.51 -2.70 -11.35
CA ASP A 237 7.43 -4.17 -11.52
C ASP A 237 6.07 -4.74 -11.08
N ALA A 238 5.37 -4.04 -10.19
CA ALA A 238 4.06 -4.42 -9.69
C ALA A 238 3.29 -3.21 -9.17
N LEU A 239 1.97 -3.34 -9.12
CA LEU A 239 1.05 -2.29 -8.68
C LEU A 239 0.32 -2.72 -7.41
N VAL A 240 0.11 -1.78 -6.49
CA VAL A 240 -0.62 -2.01 -5.24
C VAL A 240 -1.80 -1.05 -5.18
N ALA A 241 -3.01 -1.55 -5.46
CA ALA A 241 -4.20 -0.73 -5.59
C ALA A 241 -5.12 -0.86 -4.36
N ALA A 242 -5.58 0.27 -3.83
CA ALA A 242 -6.62 0.27 -2.80
C ALA A 242 -8.02 0.18 -3.45
N ALA A 243 -9.02 -0.23 -2.66
CA ALA A 243 -10.41 -0.06 -3.09
C ALA A 243 -10.73 1.44 -3.30
N PRO A 244 -11.70 1.78 -4.18
CA PRO A 244 -12.15 3.15 -4.33
C PRO A 244 -12.64 3.73 -3.01
N PHE A 245 -12.31 4.99 -2.77
CA PHE A 245 -12.64 5.73 -1.57
C PHE A 245 -13.33 7.06 -1.91
N TYR A 246 -13.74 7.82 -0.89
CA TYR A 246 -14.58 9.02 -0.97
C TYR A 246 -16.05 8.74 -1.30
N VAL A 247 -16.35 8.14 -2.45
CA VAL A 247 -17.71 7.68 -2.77
C VAL A 247 -17.96 6.34 -2.09
N ALA A 248 -19.12 6.16 -1.48
CA ALA A 248 -19.50 4.88 -0.88
C ALA A 248 -19.55 3.78 -1.95
N THR A 249 -19.04 2.60 -1.61
CA THR A 249 -18.95 1.45 -2.51
C THR A 249 -19.65 0.21 -1.94
N HIS A 250 -19.82 -0.80 -2.79
CA HIS A 250 -20.27 -2.13 -2.43
C HIS A 250 -19.22 -3.20 -2.80
N PRO A 251 -19.11 -4.34 -2.08
CA PRO A 251 -18.15 -5.40 -2.42
C PRO A 251 -18.14 -5.86 -3.88
N VAL A 252 -19.31 -5.89 -4.54
CA VAL A 252 -19.43 -6.21 -5.98
C VAL A 252 -18.80 -5.14 -6.86
N GLU A 253 -18.91 -3.87 -6.47
CA GLU A 253 -18.30 -2.75 -7.19
C GLU A 253 -16.79 -2.72 -6.98
N VAL A 254 -16.33 -3.06 -5.77
CA VAL A 254 -14.91 -3.23 -5.46
C VAL A 254 -14.30 -4.38 -6.26
N GLU A 255 -14.99 -5.52 -6.37
CA GLU A 255 -14.55 -6.63 -7.22
C GLU A 255 -14.45 -6.19 -8.70
N GLN A 256 -15.47 -5.49 -9.21
CA GLN A 256 -15.47 -4.97 -10.57
C GLN A 256 -14.35 -3.93 -10.79
N HIS A 257 -14.04 -3.11 -9.79
CA HIS A 257 -12.95 -2.16 -9.83
C HIS A 257 -11.60 -2.86 -10.09
N TYR A 258 -11.27 -3.88 -9.29
CA TYR A 258 -10.02 -4.64 -9.46
C TYR A 258 -9.94 -5.32 -10.83
N ARG A 259 -11.04 -5.89 -11.33
CA ARG A 259 -11.08 -6.50 -12.67
C ARG A 259 -10.82 -5.47 -13.77
N LEU A 260 -11.45 -4.31 -13.70
CA LEU A 260 -11.29 -3.25 -14.70
C LEU A 260 -9.87 -2.67 -14.72
N ILE A 261 -9.22 -2.52 -13.55
CA ILE A 261 -7.83 -2.04 -13.52
C ILE A 261 -6.86 -3.14 -13.98
N ALA A 262 -7.12 -4.42 -13.68
CA ALA A 262 -6.30 -5.54 -14.15
C ALA A 262 -6.29 -5.67 -15.69
N GLU A 263 -7.38 -5.32 -16.37
CA GLU A 263 -7.39 -5.22 -17.84
C GLU A 263 -6.35 -4.22 -18.38
N VAL A 264 -6.02 -3.20 -17.58
CA VAL A 264 -5.04 -2.17 -17.92
C VAL A 264 -3.62 -2.57 -17.52
N THR A 265 -3.46 -3.34 -16.44
CA THR A 265 -2.14 -3.78 -15.96
C THR A 265 -1.51 -4.83 -16.87
N GLY A 266 -2.33 -5.61 -17.59
CA GLY A 266 -1.84 -6.68 -18.45
C GLY A 266 -1.08 -7.73 -17.65
N GLU A 267 0.19 -7.94 -17.98
CA GLU A 267 1.05 -8.93 -17.31
C GLU A 267 1.65 -8.42 -15.98
N ILE A 268 1.59 -7.10 -15.74
CA ILE A 268 2.14 -6.48 -14.53
C ILE A 268 1.29 -6.91 -13.32
N PRO A 269 1.88 -7.58 -12.31
CA PRO A 269 1.17 -8.03 -11.13
C PRO A 269 0.44 -6.90 -10.40
N LEU A 270 -0.82 -7.17 -10.06
CA LEU A 270 -1.66 -6.30 -9.26
C LEU A 270 -1.88 -6.90 -7.87
N LEU A 271 -1.59 -6.14 -6.82
CA LEU A 271 -1.90 -6.51 -5.44
C LEU A 271 -3.07 -5.65 -4.95
N ALA A 272 -4.01 -6.27 -4.26
CA ALA A 272 -5.05 -5.55 -3.53
C ALA A 272 -4.48 -4.96 -2.24
N TYR A 273 -4.83 -3.73 -1.91
CA TYR A 273 -4.45 -3.08 -0.67
C TYR A 273 -5.66 -2.99 0.26
N ASP A 274 -5.69 -3.84 1.28
CA ASP A 274 -6.73 -3.80 2.30
C ASP A 274 -6.35 -2.86 3.45
N ILE A 275 -6.87 -1.63 3.40
CA ILE A 275 -6.60 -0.58 4.37
C ILE A 275 -7.91 0.12 4.80
N PRO A 276 -8.73 -0.51 5.65
CA PRO A 276 -10.07 -0.03 5.99
C PRO A 276 -10.09 1.40 6.56
N VAL A 277 -9.07 1.76 7.33
CA VAL A 277 -8.94 3.09 7.95
C VAL A 277 -8.79 4.23 6.91
N ARG A 278 -8.41 3.90 5.65
CA ARG A 278 -8.30 4.87 4.55
C ARG A 278 -9.36 4.65 3.46
N ALA A 279 -9.69 3.39 3.16
CA ALA A 279 -10.65 3.03 2.13
C ALA A 279 -12.12 3.04 2.60
N GLY A 280 -12.36 3.14 3.91
CA GLY A 280 -13.71 3.17 4.51
C GLY A 280 -14.35 1.79 4.71
N SER A 281 -13.77 0.71 4.17
CA SER A 281 -14.24 -0.65 4.40
C SER A 281 -13.12 -1.68 4.27
N LYS A 282 -13.27 -2.82 4.96
CA LYS A 282 -12.40 -4.01 4.84
C LYS A 282 -12.70 -4.73 3.54
N LEU A 283 -11.67 -5.20 2.85
CA LEU A 283 -11.88 -6.12 1.72
C LEU A 283 -12.41 -7.46 2.24
N PRO A 284 -13.62 -7.89 1.81
CA PRO A 284 -14.13 -9.18 2.21
C PRO A 284 -13.22 -10.30 1.69
N ALA A 285 -12.87 -11.26 2.56
CA ALA A 285 -11.97 -12.35 2.19
C ALA A 285 -12.47 -13.16 0.99
N ASP A 286 -13.79 -13.32 0.85
CA ASP A 286 -14.39 -14.02 -0.30
C ASP A 286 -14.21 -13.24 -1.61
N VAL A 287 -14.19 -11.90 -1.59
CA VAL A 287 -13.86 -11.08 -2.77
C VAL A 287 -12.40 -11.26 -3.14
N VAL A 288 -11.49 -11.18 -2.16
CA VAL A 288 -10.05 -11.35 -2.38
C VAL A 288 -9.74 -12.72 -2.96
N LEU A 289 -10.32 -13.79 -2.40
CA LEU A 289 -10.12 -15.16 -2.88
C LEU A 289 -10.66 -15.37 -4.30
N ARG A 290 -11.86 -14.85 -4.63
CA ARG A 290 -12.38 -14.93 -6.01
C ARG A 290 -11.48 -14.20 -7.02
N LEU A 291 -10.98 -13.02 -6.67
CA LEU A 291 -10.05 -12.28 -7.52
C LEU A 291 -8.72 -13.04 -7.70
N ALA A 292 -8.24 -13.72 -6.65
CA ALA A 292 -7.03 -14.54 -6.71
C ALA A 292 -7.23 -15.82 -7.55
N GLU A 293 -8.34 -16.53 -7.37
CA GLU A 293 -8.72 -17.71 -8.17
C GLU A 293 -8.79 -17.39 -9.67
N ASP A 294 -9.35 -16.22 -10.00
CA ASP A 294 -9.44 -15.73 -11.38
C ASP A 294 -8.14 -15.07 -11.88
N THR A 295 -7.06 -15.11 -11.10
CA THR A 295 -5.74 -14.51 -11.41
C THR A 295 -5.77 -13.00 -11.66
N VAL A 296 -6.82 -12.31 -11.20
CA VAL A 296 -6.97 -10.85 -11.32
C VAL A 296 -5.98 -10.11 -10.43
N ILE A 297 -5.69 -10.67 -9.25
CA ILE A 297 -4.69 -10.14 -8.32
C ILE A 297 -3.65 -11.21 -8.01
N ALA A 298 -2.38 -10.80 -7.96
CA ALA A 298 -1.23 -11.62 -7.60
C ALA A 298 -0.94 -11.61 -6.10
N GLY A 299 -1.64 -10.77 -5.33
CA GLY A 299 -1.50 -10.74 -3.88
C GLY A 299 -2.42 -9.75 -3.19
N VAL A 300 -2.30 -9.70 -1.87
CA VAL A 300 -2.92 -8.69 -1.01
C VAL A 300 -1.93 -8.18 0.02
N LYS A 301 -1.89 -6.87 0.23
CA LYS A 301 -1.33 -6.22 1.42
C LYS A 301 -2.46 -5.99 2.41
N ASP A 302 -2.49 -6.73 3.52
CA ASP A 302 -3.47 -6.53 4.59
C ASP A 302 -2.89 -5.58 5.66
N SER A 303 -3.45 -4.38 5.75
CA SER A 303 -3.18 -3.40 6.81
C SER A 303 -4.44 -3.12 7.64
N SER A 304 -5.29 -4.13 7.81
CA SER A 304 -6.55 -4.00 8.56
C SER A 304 -6.37 -4.09 10.07
N GLY A 305 -5.28 -4.72 10.53
CA GLY A 305 -5.07 -5.07 11.94
C GLY A 305 -5.96 -6.21 12.44
N VAL A 306 -6.78 -6.82 11.58
CA VAL A 306 -7.73 -7.87 11.97
C VAL A 306 -7.11 -9.26 11.74
N ILE A 307 -6.33 -9.74 12.71
CA ILE A 307 -5.59 -11.01 12.64
C ILE A 307 -6.51 -12.21 12.36
N THR A 308 -7.73 -12.22 12.91
CA THR A 308 -8.70 -13.30 12.65
C THR A 308 -9.11 -13.37 11.17
N GLY A 309 -9.26 -12.21 10.52
CA GLY A 309 -9.53 -12.11 9.09
C GLY A 309 -8.34 -12.56 8.25
N LEU A 310 -7.13 -12.12 8.63
CA LEU A 310 -5.88 -12.54 7.98
C LEU A 310 -5.69 -14.06 8.05
N ARG A 311 -5.86 -14.67 9.23
CA ARG A 311 -5.76 -16.11 9.42
C ARG A 311 -6.75 -16.88 8.56
N LYS A 312 -8.00 -16.41 8.49
CA LYS A 312 -9.02 -17.02 7.62
C LYS A 312 -8.59 -16.99 6.16
N LEU A 313 -8.05 -15.86 5.69
CA LEU A 313 -7.58 -15.72 4.33
C LEU A 313 -6.44 -16.71 4.01
N ILE A 314 -5.47 -16.87 4.91
CA ILE A 314 -4.35 -17.80 4.75
C ILE A 314 -4.84 -19.25 4.64
N LEU A 315 -5.72 -19.68 5.55
CA LEU A 315 -6.27 -21.05 5.55
C LEU A 315 -7.07 -21.34 4.28
N GLU A 316 -7.87 -20.38 3.81
CA GLU A 316 -8.64 -20.57 2.58
C GLU A 316 -7.75 -20.58 1.33
N ARG A 317 -6.71 -19.73 1.27
CA ARG A 317 -5.69 -19.78 0.20
C ARG A 317 -5.07 -21.17 0.09
N GLU A 318 -4.69 -21.77 1.23
CA GLU A 318 -4.13 -23.12 1.29
C GLU A 318 -5.13 -24.19 0.87
N ARG A 319 -6.37 -24.12 1.39
CA ARG A 319 -7.44 -25.06 1.04
C ARG A 319 -7.76 -25.04 -0.47
N LEU A 320 -7.64 -23.89 -1.11
CA LEU A 320 -7.87 -23.70 -2.54
C LEU A 320 -6.62 -23.97 -3.40
N GLY A 321 -5.44 -24.17 -2.80
CA GLY A 321 -4.20 -24.44 -3.53
C GLY A 321 -3.67 -23.24 -4.32
N LEU A 322 -3.94 -22.00 -3.87
CA LEU A 322 -3.57 -20.77 -4.58
C LEU A 322 -2.09 -20.43 -4.36
N THR A 323 -1.19 -21.02 -5.15
CA THR A 323 0.26 -20.84 -5.02
C THR A 323 0.77 -19.53 -5.63
N GLY A 324 0.09 -18.97 -6.64
CA GLY A 324 0.46 -17.70 -7.29
C GLY A 324 -0.03 -16.43 -6.60
N PHE A 325 -0.55 -16.53 -5.37
CA PHE A 325 -1.18 -15.43 -4.63
C PHE A 325 -0.46 -15.16 -3.30
N SER A 326 0.18 -14.00 -3.20
CA SER A 326 0.91 -13.57 -1.98
C SER A 326 0.00 -12.86 -0.97
N ILE A 327 0.09 -13.22 0.31
CA ILE A 327 -0.53 -12.54 1.45
C ILE A 327 0.57 -11.84 2.24
N LEU A 328 0.57 -10.52 2.23
CA LEU A 328 1.55 -9.67 2.91
C LEU A 328 0.86 -8.92 4.04
N THR A 329 1.45 -8.90 5.24
CA THR A 329 0.93 -8.10 6.36
C THR A 329 1.57 -6.72 6.38
N GLY A 330 0.78 -5.70 6.69
CA GLY A 330 1.31 -4.38 7.07
C GLY A 330 1.39 -4.18 8.59
N SER A 331 1.12 -5.21 9.39
CA SER A 331 1.18 -5.10 10.85
C SER A 331 2.62 -5.09 11.34
N GLU A 332 2.93 -4.11 12.18
CA GLU A 332 4.21 -3.96 12.86
C GLU A 332 4.11 -4.37 14.33
N ASN A 333 2.92 -4.26 14.91
CA ASN A 333 2.62 -4.61 16.30
C ASN A 333 2.64 -6.12 16.57
N THR A 334 2.43 -6.90 15.52
CA THR A 334 2.17 -8.35 15.59
C THR A 334 2.82 -9.06 14.40
N ALA A 335 3.99 -8.59 13.99
CA ALA A 335 4.71 -9.11 12.83
C ALA A 335 5.06 -10.60 13.04
N ASP A 336 5.61 -10.92 14.19
CA ASP A 336 5.89 -12.28 14.66
C ASP A 336 4.69 -13.24 14.55
N LEU A 337 3.52 -12.82 15.04
CA LEU A 337 2.29 -13.61 15.00
C LEU A 337 1.79 -13.76 13.56
N CYS A 338 1.88 -12.71 12.74
CA CYS A 338 1.49 -12.80 11.33
C CYS A 338 2.39 -13.77 10.56
N VAL A 339 3.71 -13.72 10.79
CA VAL A 339 4.66 -14.68 10.21
C VAL A 339 4.34 -16.09 10.67
N LEU A 340 4.08 -16.30 11.96
CA LEU A 340 3.70 -17.59 12.52
C LEU A 340 2.41 -18.15 11.88
N LEU A 341 1.48 -17.27 11.49
CA LEU A 341 0.27 -17.66 10.79
C LEU A 341 0.49 -18.02 9.31
N GLY A 342 1.67 -17.74 8.74
CA GLY A 342 2.02 -18.13 7.37
C GLY A 342 1.79 -17.06 6.30
N VAL A 343 1.89 -15.77 6.66
CA VAL A 343 2.04 -14.70 5.64
C VAL A 343 3.33 -14.91 4.85
N ASP A 344 3.36 -14.40 3.62
CA ASP A 344 4.50 -14.55 2.72
C ASP A 344 5.57 -13.48 2.94
N GLY A 345 5.16 -12.34 3.53
CA GLY A 345 6.03 -11.22 3.80
C GLY A 345 5.34 -10.11 4.58
N ILE A 346 6.12 -9.06 4.84
CA ILE A 346 5.75 -7.91 5.66
C ILE A 346 6.03 -6.65 4.83
N ILE A 347 5.10 -5.68 4.90
CA ILE A 347 5.27 -4.33 4.33
C ILE A 347 5.17 -3.31 5.47
N PRO A 348 6.24 -3.13 6.27
CA PRO A 348 6.21 -2.33 7.51
C PRO A 348 6.69 -0.89 7.30
N GLY A 349 5.97 0.10 7.83
CA GLY A 349 6.36 1.51 7.75
C GLY A 349 7.71 1.83 8.40
N LEU A 350 7.97 1.28 9.59
CA LEU A 350 9.24 1.34 10.32
C LEU A 350 10.36 0.55 9.64
N GLY A 351 10.05 -0.27 8.64
CA GLY A 351 11.07 -0.84 7.74
C GLY A 351 11.86 0.22 6.98
N ASN A 352 11.36 1.46 6.91
CA ASN A 352 12.19 2.60 6.46
C ASN A 352 13.36 2.85 7.42
N VAL A 353 13.13 2.78 8.72
CA VAL A 353 14.13 3.08 9.75
C VAL A 353 15.07 1.89 9.94
N GLU A 354 14.52 0.68 10.07
CA GLU A 354 15.31 -0.53 10.32
C GLU A 354 14.62 -1.76 9.72
N VAL A 355 15.21 -2.33 8.66
CA VAL A 355 14.68 -3.55 8.00
C VAL A 355 15.08 -4.82 8.74
N ALA A 356 16.30 -4.86 9.29
CA ALA A 356 16.91 -6.06 9.86
C ALA A 356 16.03 -6.72 10.94
N THR A 357 15.33 -5.93 11.75
CA THR A 357 14.37 -6.40 12.77
C THR A 357 13.29 -7.30 12.19
N PHE A 358 12.71 -6.91 11.06
CA PHE A 358 11.66 -7.67 10.41
C PHE A 358 12.21 -8.92 9.74
N VAL A 359 13.41 -8.85 9.18
CA VAL A 359 14.12 -10.02 8.64
C VAL A 359 14.39 -11.03 9.75
N ASN A 360 14.95 -10.59 10.87
CA ASN A 360 15.21 -11.43 12.05
C ASN A 360 13.93 -12.09 12.57
N ILE A 361 12.82 -11.36 12.70
CA ILE A 361 11.53 -11.93 13.10
C ILE A 361 11.11 -13.05 12.13
N ILE A 362 11.22 -12.81 10.82
CA ILE A 362 10.86 -13.82 9.81
C ILE A 362 11.73 -15.07 9.96
N GLU A 363 13.05 -14.90 10.07
CA GLU A 363 14.00 -16.01 10.17
C GLU A 363 13.83 -16.82 11.46
N LEU A 364 13.69 -16.14 12.60
CA LEU A 364 13.50 -16.79 13.90
C LEU A 364 12.19 -17.58 13.95
N VAL A 365 11.09 -17.03 13.45
CA VAL A 365 9.82 -17.77 13.38
C VAL A 365 9.94 -18.97 12.45
N ARG A 366 10.61 -18.82 11.29
CA ARG A 366 10.84 -19.93 10.35
C ARG A 366 11.73 -21.03 10.93
N ALA A 367 12.69 -20.66 11.77
CA ALA A 367 13.54 -21.59 12.51
C ALA A 367 12.84 -22.25 13.71
N GLY A 368 11.63 -21.80 14.08
CA GLY A 368 10.91 -22.27 15.26
C GLY A 368 11.42 -21.67 16.57
N GLU A 369 12.26 -20.64 16.52
CA GLU A 369 12.85 -19.94 17.66
C GLU A 369 11.90 -18.86 18.22
N LEU A 370 10.68 -19.28 18.60
CA LEU A 370 9.57 -18.37 18.92
C LEU A 370 9.84 -17.43 20.09
N GLU A 371 10.59 -17.89 21.10
CA GLU A 371 10.97 -17.04 22.24
C GLU A 371 11.89 -15.89 21.81
N LYS A 372 12.82 -16.15 20.87
CA LYS A 372 13.69 -15.09 20.34
C LYS A 372 12.93 -14.16 19.41
N ALA A 373 12.00 -14.69 18.61
CA ALA A 373 11.14 -13.87 17.76
C ALA A 373 10.29 -12.90 18.58
N GLU A 374 9.75 -13.35 19.72
CA GLU A 374 9.02 -12.49 20.66
C GLU A 374 9.90 -11.39 21.25
N LEU A 375 11.14 -11.71 21.64
CA LEU A 375 12.09 -10.69 22.13
C LEU A 375 12.42 -9.64 21.05
N GLU A 376 12.59 -10.06 19.80
CA GLU A 376 12.82 -9.13 18.68
C GLU A 376 11.56 -8.29 18.39
N GLN A 377 10.37 -8.86 18.49
CA GLN A 377 9.10 -8.13 18.41
C GLN A 377 8.96 -7.10 19.54
N GLN A 378 9.40 -7.41 20.77
CA GLN A 378 9.41 -6.44 21.88
C GLN A 378 10.40 -5.29 21.65
N ARG A 379 11.56 -5.57 21.05
CA ARG A 379 12.49 -4.52 20.62
C ARG A 379 11.86 -3.63 19.55
N LEU A 380 11.18 -4.22 18.57
CA LEU A 380 10.43 -3.49 17.56
C LEU A 380 9.35 -2.59 18.18
N LEU A 381 8.62 -3.07 19.19
CA LEU A 381 7.62 -2.26 19.90
C LEU A 381 8.26 -1.05 20.62
N THR A 382 9.49 -1.19 21.12
CA THR A 382 10.26 -0.08 21.69
C THR A 382 10.65 0.93 20.61
N LEU A 383 11.14 0.47 19.45
CA LEU A 383 11.43 1.34 18.31
C LEU A 383 10.18 2.10 17.85
N MET A 384 9.04 1.42 17.82
CA MET A 384 7.77 1.99 17.36
C MET A 384 7.28 3.18 18.19
N GLU A 385 7.79 3.36 19.42
CA GLU A 385 7.50 4.54 20.22
C GLU A 385 7.89 5.86 19.52
N VAL A 386 8.79 5.84 18.52
CA VAL A 386 9.09 7.01 17.66
C VAL A 386 7.82 7.61 17.07
N LEU A 387 6.84 6.77 16.68
CA LEU A 387 5.59 7.21 16.05
C LEU A 387 4.69 8.01 17.01
N GLY A 388 4.91 7.86 18.32
CA GLY A 388 4.18 8.56 19.38
C GLY A 388 4.85 9.84 19.87
N VAL A 389 6.05 10.16 19.38
CA VAL A 389 6.79 11.36 19.80
C VAL A 389 6.13 12.66 19.34
N PRO A 390 5.68 12.80 18.07
CA PRO A 390 5.11 14.06 17.61
C PRO A 390 3.78 14.39 18.28
N ASP A 391 3.53 15.69 18.53
CA ASP A 391 2.35 16.14 19.25
C ASP A 391 1.08 16.04 18.40
N GLN A 392 0.27 15.00 18.63
CA GLN A 392 -0.98 14.79 17.90
C GLN A 392 -2.11 15.78 18.28
N ARG A 393 -1.88 16.72 19.22
CA ARG A 393 -2.81 17.83 19.45
C ARG A 393 -2.72 18.89 18.35
N ARG A 394 -1.57 18.98 17.66
CA ARG A 394 -1.35 19.95 16.56
C ARG A 394 -1.42 19.33 15.16
N MET A 395 -1.38 18.00 15.04
CA MET A 395 -1.29 17.33 13.75
C MET A 395 -2.08 16.03 13.66
N SER A 396 -2.32 15.57 12.43
CA SER A 396 -2.95 14.27 12.19
C SER A 396 -2.04 13.10 12.56
N SER A 397 -2.62 11.91 12.77
CA SER A 397 -1.84 10.68 12.95
C SER A 397 -0.92 10.37 11.76
N SER A 398 -1.30 10.75 10.54
CA SER A 398 -0.44 10.61 9.36
C SER A 398 0.77 11.54 9.42
N SER A 399 0.56 12.80 9.80
CA SER A 399 1.64 13.79 9.96
C SER A 399 2.63 13.33 11.03
N ALA A 400 2.11 12.82 12.15
CA ALA A 400 2.92 12.30 13.24
C ALA A 400 3.72 11.07 12.79
N SER A 401 3.09 10.05 12.24
CA SER A 401 3.79 8.80 11.91
C SER A 401 4.80 8.97 10.77
N ILE A 402 4.42 9.62 9.66
CA ILE A 402 5.31 9.83 8.51
C ILE A 402 6.44 10.78 8.90
N GLY A 403 6.11 11.86 9.62
CA GLY A 403 7.09 12.82 10.12
C GLY A 403 8.08 12.18 11.09
N ALA A 404 7.64 11.31 12.00
CA ALA A 404 8.52 10.58 12.91
C ALA A 404 9.47 9.63 12.16
N VAL A 405 8.98 8.90 11.15
CA VAL A 405 9.83 8.03 10.31
C VAL A 405 10.87 8.86 9.56
N LYS A 406 10.48 9.98 8.94
CA LYS A 406 11.42 10.91 8.30
C LYS A 406 12.40 11.53 9.29
N GLY A 407 11.95 11.87 10.50
CA GLY A 407 12.80 12.32 11.60
C GLY A 407 13.85 11.31 11.99
N ALA A 408 13.47 10.04 12.11
CA ALA A 408 14.40 8.96 12.41
C ALA A 408 15.45 8.81 11.30
N LEU A 409 15.01 8.81 10.04
CA LEU A 409 15.90 8.77 8.87
C LEU A 409 16.85 9.98 8.80
N GLN A 410 16.39 11.17 9.16
CA GLN A 410 17.24 12.37 9.21
C GLN A 410 18.29 12.26 10.32
N VAL A 411 17.91 11.78 11.52
CA VAL A 411 18.85 11.54 12.63
C VAL A 411 19.90 10.50 12.24
N LEU A 412 19.53 9.50 11.44
CA LEU A 412 20.44 8.47 10.92
C LEU A 412 21.29 8.96 9.72
N GLY A 413 21.08 10.18 9.22
CA GLY A 413 21.79 10.73 8.07
C GLY A 413 21.38 10.12 6.72
N VAL A 414 20.25 9.43 6.66
CA VAL A 414 19.76 8.76 5.45
C VAL A 414 19.09 9.76 4.50
N ILE A 415 18.29 10.69 5.05
CA ILE A 415 17.61 11.75 4.28
C ILE A 415 17.94 13.12 4.85
N ASP A 416 17.85 14.16 4.03
CA ASP A 416 18.26 15.51 4.45
C ASP A 416 17.16 16.30 5.18
N SER A 417 15.89 15.92 5.00
CA SER A 417 14.74 16.74 5.41
C SER A 417 13.57 15.91 5.91
N VAL A 418 12.90 16.43 6.94
CA VAL A 418 11.65 15.87 7.50
C VAL A 418 10.39 16.39 6.80
N GLN A 419 10.56 17.16 5.72
CA GLN A 419 9.46 17.77 4.99
C GLN A 419 8.47 16.69 4.50
N VAL A 420 7.18 17.01 4.61
CA VAL A 420 6.06 16.17 4.14
C VAL A 420 5.24 16.95 3.11
N ALA A 421 4.53 16.23 2.27
CA ALA A 421 3.66 16.81 1.27
C ALA A 421 2.41 17.42 1.96
N PRO A 422 2.08 18.69 1.69
CA PRO A 422 0.86 19.31 2.20
C PRO A 422 -0.39 18.47 1.86
N PRO A 423 -1.42 18.42 2.74
CA PRO A 423 -1.62 19.24 3.94
C PRO A 423 -1.01 18.65 5.22
N LEU A 424 -0.12 17.65 5.12
CA LEU A 424 0.58 17.13 6.30
C LEU A 424 1.52 18.21 6.87
N LEU A 425 1.72 18.17 8.18
CA LEU A 425 2.64 19.06 8.88
C LEU A 425 3.96 18.33 9.18
N PRO A 426 5.12 18.95 8.94
CA PRO A 426 6.39 18.39 9.37
C PRO A 426 6.52 18.40 10.90
N ILE A 427 7.36 17.52 11.40
CA ILE A 427 7.73 17.50 12.82
C ILE A 427 8.74 18.61 13.14
N GLU A 428 8.77 19.04 14.39
CA GLU A 428 9.61 20.14 14.86
C GLU A 428 10.91 19.63 15.49
N ALA A 429 11.90 20.52 15.65
CA ALA A 429 13.22 20.17 16.20
C ALA A 429 13.15 19.45 17.57
N ALA A 430 12.23 19.86 18.44
CA ALA A 430 12.03 19.21 19.74
C ALA A 430 11.49 17.77 19.61
N GLU A 431 10.61 17.52 18.63
CA GLU A 431 10.09 16.19 18.34
C GLU A 431 11.17 15.30 17.68
N ILE A 432 12.02 15.88 16.81
CA ILE A 432 13.19 15.18 16.25
C ILE A 432 14.16 14.75 17.37
N ALA A 433 14.41 15.63 18.34
CA ALA A 433 15.21 15.28 19.51
C ALA A 433 14.58 14.12 20.31
N GLY A 434 13.27 14.13 20.51
CA GLY A 434 12.56 13.01 21.14
C GLY A 434 12.67 11.70 20.34
N VAL A 435 12.58 11.77 19.01
CA VAL A 435 12.78 10.60 18.12
C VAL A 435 14.20 10.04 18.32
N ARG A 436 15.22 10.89 18.38
CA ARG A 436 16.61 10.47 18.63
C ARG A 436 16.75 9.69 19.94
N GLU A 437 16.11 10.12 21.02
CA GLU A 437 16.17 9.41 22.30
C GLU A 437 15.54 8.01 22.21
N VAL A 438 14.45 7.85 21.46
CA VAL A 438 13.86 6.52 21.21
C VAL A 438 14.79 5.65 20.35
N LEU A 439 15.47 6.22 19.35
CA LEU A 439 16.46 5.48 18.55
C LEU A 439 17.62 4.96 19.40
N ILE A 440 18.08 5.73 20.39
CA ILE A 440 19.10 5.29 21.34
C ILE A 440 18.59 4.16 22.22
N ARG A 441 17.41 4.33 22.83
CA ARG A 441 16.82 3.32 23.72
C ARG A 441 16.49 2.00 23.01
N SER A 442 16.07 2.06 21.75
CA SER A 442 15.77 0.88 20.92
C SER A 442 17.02 0.18 20.37
N GLY A 443 18.20 0.78 20.54
CA GLY A 443 19.48 0.25 20.06
C GLY A 443 19.78 0.53 18.59
N VAL A 444 18.90 1.24 17.87
CA VAL A 444 19.09 1.59 16.45
C VAL A 444 20.20 2.63 16.30
N LEU A 445 20.26 3.63 17.17
CA LEU A 445 21.32 4.64 17.17
C LEU A 445 22.31 4.37 18.31
N GLN A 446 23.58 4.15 17.94
CA GLN A 446 24.66 4.02 18.91
C GLN A 446 25.16 5.42 19.31
N VAL A 447 25.32 5.67 20.60
CA VAL A 447 25.95 6.90 21.09
C VAL A 447 27.45 6.66 21.11
N SER A 448 28.20 7.35 20.26
CA SER A 448 29.66 7.35 20.34
C SER A 448 30.08 7.94 21.68
N SER A 449 30.85 7.16 22.45
CA SER A 449 31.40 7.52 23.76
C SER A 449 32.31 8.73 23.73
#